data_AF-A0A543KN34-F1
#
_entry.id   AF-A0A543KN34-F1
#
_cell.length_a   1.000
_cell.length_b   1.000
_cell.length_c   1.000
_cell.angle_alpha   90.00
_cell.angle_beta   90.00
_cell.angle_gamma   90.00
#
_symmetry.space_group_name_H-M   'P 1'
#
loop_
_entity.id
_entity.type
_entity.pdbx_description
1 polymer ?
#
loop_
_entity_poly.entity_id
_entity_poly.type
_entity_poly.pdbx_seq_one_letter_code
_entity_poly.pdbx_strand_id
1 'polypeptide(L)'
;MLHSENSRAPSRRTLVKGAAWSVPVVAIAGAAPAVAASAAVQCTHTTTWRWYWKKTPWCGGKKNKKSGLEINTTEFSTGVRFSDTLSTTAITDVYADFWFTRSDLAWSAAPGNSGCWTTPVLTGSTTSWNGMTLYAYRSTFTCPVSPVHQGTTVLPAYRWQSQCYDATEKEWERARWARRTAYATVNGVPQPLDSGFFAIE
;
A
#
# COMPACT_ATOMS: atom_id res chain seq x y z
N MET A 1 -60.26 72.85 -63.20
CA MET A 1 -60.26 72.20 -61.86
C MET A 1 -58.85 71.64 -61.65
N LEU A 2 -57.92 72.34 -60.98
CA LEU A 2 -57.73 72.51 -59.52
C LEU A 2 -57.37 71.20 -58.75
N HIS A 3 -56.26 71.32 -57.98
CA HIS A 3 -55.67 70.46 -56.91
C HIS A 3 -54.61 69.43 -57.38
N SER A 4 -53.30 69.56 -57.13
CA SER A 4 -52.44 69.94 -55.96
C SER A 4 -52.07 68.79 -55.03
N GLU A 5 -50.74 68.53 -54.97
CA GLU A 5 -49.91 67.99 -53.87
C GLU A 5 -50.20 66.55 -53.37
N ASN A 6 -49.26 65.74 -52.89
CA ASN A 6 -48.21 66.10 -51.94
C ASN A 6 -47.16 64.97 -51.82
N SER A 7 -45.89 65.28 -52.05
CA SER A 7 -44.76 64.37 -51.82
C SER A 7 -44.48 64.24 -50.33
N ARG A 8 -44.74 63.07 -49.73
CA ARG A 8 -44.17 62.69 -48.44
C ARG A 8 -42.94 61.81 -48.67
N ALA A 9 -41.77 62.44 -48.77
CA ALA A 9 -40.51 61.72 -48.69
C ALA A 9 -40.24 61.30 -47.23
N PRO A 10 -39.86 60.04 -46.97
CA PRO A 10 -39.57 59.56 -45.62
C PRO A 10 -38.32 60.25 -45.02
N SER A 11 -38.45 60.66 -43.76
CA SER A 11 -37.45 61.36 -42.95
C SER A 11 -36.29 60.45 -42.50
N ARG A 12 -35.07 60.99 -42.53
CA ARG A 12 -33.76 60.32 -42.32
C ARG A 12 -33.42 59.95 -40.86
N ARG A 13 -34.36 59.45 -40.06
CA ARG A 13 -34.09 58.95 -38.71
C ARG A 13 -34.94 57.72 -38.45
N THR A 14 -34.33 56.65 -37.92
CA THR A 14 -34.86 55.28 -37.61
C THR A 14 -34.27 54.27 -38.61
N LEU A 15 -33.35 53.34 -38.31
CA LEU A 15 -32.83 52.76 -37.06
C LEU A 15 -31.35 52.38 -37.23
N VAL A 16 -30.65 52.48 -36.11
CA VAL A 16 -29.22 52.23 -35.92
C VAL A 16 -28.92 50.73 -35.83
N LYS A 17 -27.88 50.33 -36.57
CA LYS A 17 -26.83 49.34 -36.27
C LYS A 17 -27.22 48.12 -35.41
N GLY A 18 -27.23 46.97 -36.06
CA GLY A 18 -27.11 45.66 -35.42
C GLY A 18 -26.27 44.71 -36.28
N ALA A 19 -25.09 45.15 -36.73
CA ALA A 19 -24.10 44.20 -37.21
C ALA A 19 -23.50 43.52 -35.98
N ALA A 20 -24.07 42.39 -35.57
CA ALA A 20 -23.48 41.52 -34.56
C ALA A 20 -22.24 40.88 -35.20
N TRP A 21 -21.06 41.41 -34.86
CA TRP A 21 -19.80 40.81 -35.23
C TRP A 21 -19.71 39.48 -34.49
N SER A 22 -19.91 38.38 -35.21
CA SER A 22 -19.62 37.04 -34.74
C SER A 22 -18.11 36.95 -34.49
N VAL A 23 -17.71 37.12 -33.23
CA VAL A 23 -16.34 36.82 -32.80
C VAL A 23 -16.21 35.30 -32.82
N PRO A 24 -15.31 34.70 -33.61
CA PRO A 24 -15.03 33.27 -33.50
C PRO A 24 -14.48 33.02 -32.10
N VAL A 25 -15.24 32.29 -31.28
CA VAL A 25 -14.71 31.72 -30.05
C VAL A 25 -13.71 30.65 -30.48
N VAL A 26 -12.44 31.02 -30.50
CA VAL A 26 -11.36 30.04 -30.52
C VAL A 26 -11.41 29.36 -29.16
N ALA A 27 -12.06 28.21 -29.09
CA ALA A 27 -11.89 27.29 -27.99
C ALA A 27 -10.41 26.88 -28.02
N ILE A 28 -9.59 27.54 -27.20
CA ILE A 28 -8.25 27.05 -26.91
C ILE A 28 -8.52 25.70 -26.25
N ALA A 29 -8.30 24.61 -26.99
CA ALA A 29 -8.03 23.32 -26.39
C ALA A 29 -6.76 23.57 -25.57
N GLY A 30 -6.94 23.98 -24.31
CA GLY A 30 -5.85 24.05 -23.36
C GLY A 30 -5.22 22.70 -23.45
N ALA A 31 -3.93 22.65 -23.81
CA ALA A 31 -3.19 21.41 -23.78
C ALA A 31 -3.50 20.80 -22.42
N ALA A 32 -4.30 19.73 -22.41
CA ALA A 32 -4.51 18.95 -21.21
C ALA A 32 -3.08 18.68 -20.75
N PRO A 33 -2.69 19.08 -19.51
CA PRO A 33 -1.35 18.80 -19.05
C PRO A 33 -1.09 17.35 -19.40
N ALA A 34 -0.08 17.12 -20.23
CA ALA A 34 0.44 15.79 -20.42
C ALA A 34 1.03 15.46 -19.04
N VAL A 35 0.16 15.02 -18.13
CA VAL A 35 0.56 14.23 -16.99
C VAL A 35 1.21 13.05 -17.66
N ALA A 36 2.54 13.16 -17.79
CA ALA A 36 3.37 12.11 -18.32
C ALA A 36 2.90 10.86 -17.60
N ALA A 37 2.46 9.87 -18.37
CA ALA A 37 2.06 8.58 -17.85
C ALA A 37 3.33 7.92 -17.28
N SER A 38 3.78 8.39 -16.11
CA SER A 38 4.79 7.70 -15.34
C SER A 38 4.13 6.40 -14.91
N ALA A 39 4.80 5.27 -15.17
CA ALA A 39 4.35 3.98 -14.70
C ALA A 39 4.02 4.09 -13.19
N ALA A 40 2.84 3.62 -12.81
CA ALA A 40 2.45 3.61 -11.41
C ALA A 40 3.40 2.69 -10.65
N VAL A 41 4.01 3.18 -9.56
CA VAL A 41 4.91 2.39 -8.72
C VAL A 41 4.19 1.13 -8.26
N GLN A 42 4.69 -0.03 -8.67
CA GLN A 42 4.12 -1.31 -8.28
C GLN A 42 4.66 -1.71 -6.91
N CYS A 43 3.76 -1.99 -6.00
CA CYS A 43 4.08 -2.32 -4.62
C CYS A 43 3.88 -3.82 -4.40
N THR A 44 4.87 -4.50 -3.83
CA THR A 44 4.73 -5.91 -3.45
C THR A 44 5.33 -6.19 -2.09
N HIS A 45 4.73 -7.13 -1.38
CA HIS A 45 5.26 -7.67 -0.15
C HIS A 45 5.17 -9.19 -0.18
N THR A 46 6.29 -9.88 -0.02
CA THR A 46 6.34 -11.35 0.04
C THR A 46 7.02 -11.77 1.34
N THR A 47 6.43 -12.73 2.05
CA THR A 47 6.88 -13.15 3.39
C THR A 47 6.74 -14.65 3.49
N THR A 48 7.79 -15.31 3.96
CA THR A 48 7.74 -16.72 4.33
C THR A 48 7.28 -16.85 5.78
N TRP A 49 6.39 -17.80 6.00
CA TRP A 49 5.87 -18.16 7.31
C TRP A 49 6.33 -19.57 7.63
N ARG A 50 6.84 -19.79 8.84
CA ARG A 50 7.17 -21.14 9.29
C ARG A 50 6.65 -21.39 10.67
N TRP A 51 6.08 -22.58 10.85
CA TRP A 51 5.79 -23.10 12.17
C TRP A 51 6.68 -24.28 12.49
N TYR A 52 7.22 -24.26 13.70
CA TYR A 52 8.05 -25.34 14.18
C TYR A 52 7.33 -26.18 15.22
N TRP A 53 6.52 -27.15 14.77
CA TRP A 53 5.79 -28.02 15.68
C TRP A 53 6.71 -28.91 16.54
N LYS A 54 6.75 -28.67 17.86
CA LYS A 54 7.55 -29.43 18.86
C LYS A 54 9.03 -29.62 18.49
N LYS A 55 9.56 -28.78 17.61
CA LYS A 55 10.91 -28.90 17.03
C LYS A 55 11.57 -27.54 16.84
N THR A 56 11.11 -26.52 17.55
CA THR A 56 11.53 -25.13 17.37
C THR A 56 13.03 -24.95 17.63
N PRO A 57 13.83 -24.58 16.60
CA PRO A 57 15.28 -24.54 16.72
C PRO A 57 15.77 -23.63 17.83
N TRP A 58 15.20 -22.42 17.95
CA TRP A 58 15.56 -21.45 18.99
C TRP A 58 15.04 -21.80 20.38
N CYS A 59 14.20 -22.83 20.50
CA CYS A 59 13.70 -23.34 21.77
C CYS A 59 14.39 -24.62 22.20
N GLY A 60 15.59 -24.93 21.70
CA GLY A 60 16.32 -26.18 21.99
C GLY A 60 15.88 -27.38 21.15
N GLY A 61 15.16 -27.15 20.05
CA GLY A 61 14.85 -28.14 19.02
C GLY A 61 13.97 -29.29 19.52
N LYS A 62 14.19 -30.49 18.97
CA LYS A 62 13.39 -31.70 19.26
C LYS A 62 13.40 -32.12 20.73
N LYS A 63 14.42 -31.73 21.51
CA LYS A 63 14.56 -32.14 22.92
C LYS A 63 13.52 -31.47 23.82
N ASN A 64 13.27 -30.19 23.60
CA ASN A 64 12.40 -29.39 24.48
C ASN A 64 10.92 -29.45 24.09
N LYS A 65 10.59 -30.07 22.94
CA LYS A 65 9.22 -30.25 22.43
C LYS A 65 8.39 -28.95 22.38
N LYS A 66 9.05 -27.80 22.26
CA LYS A 66 8.38 -26.49 22.16
C LYS A 66 8.05 -26.15 20.71
N SER A 67 6.98 -25.38 20.56
CA SER A 67 6.53 -24.81 19.29
C SER A 67 6.85 -23.31 19.22
N GLY A 68 6.90 -22.79 18.00
CA GLY A 68 7.25 -21.41 17.72
C GLY A 68 6.95 -21.04 16.26
N LEU A 69 6.77 -19.73 16.05
CA LEU A 69 6.49 -19.09 14.78
C LEU A 69 7.71 -18.32 14.30
N GLU A 70 7.97 -18.37 13.00
CA GLU A 70 8.93 -17.50 12.33
C GLU A 70 8.26 -16.73 11.19
N ILE A 71 8.55 -15.43 11.14
CA ILE A 71 8.22 -14.56 10.01
C ILE A 71 9.54 -14.19 9.34
N ASN A 72 9.65 -14.44 8.03
CA ASN A 72 10.92 -14.32 7.34
C ASN A 72 10.80 -13.62 5.97
N THR A 73 11.76 -12.73 5.68
CA THR A 73 11.99 -12.16 4.34
C THR A 73 13.44 -12.25 3.88
N THR A 74 14.26 -13.11 4.50
CA THR A 74 15.64 -13.36 4.08
C THR A 74 15.74 -14.39 2.96
N GLU A 75 14.61 -14.96 2.53
CA GLU A 75 14.57 -15.98 1.49
C GLU A 75 14.52 -15.36 0.10
N PHE A 76 14.97 -16.12 -0.89
CA PHE A 76 14.92 -15.70 -2.27
C PHE A 76 13.48 -15.30 -2.66
N SER A 77 13.34 -14.23 -3.44
CA SER A 77 12.06 -13.65 -3.88
C SER A 77 11.14 -13.08 -2.79
N THR A 78 11.54 -13.10 -1.52
CA THR A 78 10.80 -12.44 -0.44
C THR A 78 11.20 -10.96 -0.26
N GLY A 79 10.51 -10.24 0.61
CA GLY A 79 10.79 -8.84 0.96
C GLY A 79 9.69 -7.86 0.54
N VAL A 80 9.93 -6.58 0.85
CA VAL A 80 9.09 -5.46 0.41
C VAL A 80 9.77 -4.78 -0.76
N ARG A 81 9.06 -4.63 -1.87
CA ARG A 81 9.60 -4.12 -3.13
C ARG A 81 8.67 -3.08 -3.74
N PHE A 82 9.29 -2.04 -4.28
CA PHE A 82 8.66 -0.98 -5.05
C PHE A 82 9.30 -0.98 -6.44
N SER A 83 8.57 -1.41 -7.46
CA SER A 83 9.04 -1.40 -8.85
C SER A 83 8.63 -0.11 -9.56
N ASP A 84 9.34 0.23 -10.63
CA ASP A 84 9.17 1.46 -11.40
C ASP A 84 9.42 2.74 -10.58
N THR A 85 10.31 2.65 -9.59
CA THR A 85 10.72 3.83 -8.81
C THR A 85 11.62 4.75 -9.63
N LEU A 86 11.54 6.04 -9.34
CA LEU A 86 12.48 7.06 -9.77
C LEU A 86 13.29 7.50 -8.55
N SER A 87 14.45 8.12 -8.75
CA SER A 87 15.25 8.72 -7.66
C SER A 87 14.50 9.79 -6.87
N THR A 88 13.43 10.35 -7.44
CA THR A 88 12.54 11.34 -6.82
C THR A 88 11.31 10.72 -6.15
N THR A 89 11.09 9.41 -6.26
CA THR A 89 9.94 8.75 -5.64
C THR A 89 10.03 8.84 -4.12
N ALA A 90 9.09 9.48 -3.46
CA ALA A 90 9.03 9.51 -2.00
C ALA A 90 8.35 8.23 -1.49
N ILE A 91 9.03 7.45 -0.65
CA ILE A 91 8.48 6.25 0.00
C ILE A 91 8.57 6.46 1.51
N THR A 92 7.43 6.58 2.18
CA THR A 92 7.33 6.81 3.63
C THR A 92 6.29 5.90 4.28
N ASP A 93 6.21 5.93 5.61
CA ASP A 93 5.17 5.26 6.41
C ASP A 93 5.00 3.77 6.08
N VAL A 94 6.12 3.08 5.84
CA VAL A 94 6.08 1.66 5.49
C VAL A 94 5.88 0.83 6.75
N TYR A 95 4.82 0.03 6.78
CA TYR A 95 4.56 -0.91 7.88
C TYR A 95 3.84 -2.17 7.38
N ALA A 96 3.93 -3.23 8.18
CA ALA A 96 3.20 -4.47 7.98
C ALA A 96 2.48 -4.88 9.26
N ASP A 97 1.20 -5.19 9.13
CA ASP A 97 0.40 -5.84 10.16
C ASP A 97 0.32 -7.34 9.86
N PHE A 98 0.73 -8.12 10.86
CA PHE A 98 0.67 -9.57 10.87
C PHE A 98 -0.44 -10.00 11.81
N TRP A 99 -1.40 -10.74 11.29
CA TRP A 99 -2.64 -11.09 11.97
C TRP A 99 -2.61 -12.55 12.38
N PHE A 100 -2.72 -12.81 13.68
CA PHE A 100 -2.67 -14.16 14.25
C PHE A 100 -3.88 -14.42 15.14
N THR A 101 -4.25 -15.69 15.35
CA THR A 101 -5.32 -16.06 16.29
C THR A 101 -4.95 -15.91 17.76
N ARG A 102 -3.70 -15.53 18.06
CA ARG A 102 -3.16 -15.36 19.41
C ARG A 102 -2.86 -13.89 19.67
N SER A 103 -3.19 -13.40 20.86
CA SER A 103 -2.89 -12.04 21.31
C SER A 103 -1.70 -11.94 22.27
N ASP A 104 -1.11 -13.08 22.64
CA ASP A 104 -0.04 -13.18 23.63
C ASP A 104 1.34 -13.44 23.00
N LEU A 105 1.48 -13.32 21.67
CA LEU A 105 2.76 -13.51 21.00
C LEU A 105 3.74 -12.37 21.33
N ALA A 106 4.87 -12.69 21.93
CA ALA A 106 6.05 -11.83 21.91
C ALA A 106 7.00 -12.27 20.80
N TRP A 107 7.67 -11.28 20.20
CA TRP A 107 8.59 -11.46 19.09
C TRP A 107 9.99 -11.02 19.48
N SER A 108 10.99 -11.64 18.87
CA SER A 108 12.39 -11.21 18.94
C SER A 108 12.99 -11.22 17.54
N ALA A 109 14.00 -10.36 17.33
CA ALA A 109 14.77 -10.38 16.10
C ALA A 109 15.56 -11.69 15.99
N ALA A 110 15.54 -12.29 14.81
CA ALA A 110 16.28 -13.51 14.49
C ALA A 110 17.49 -13.19 13.59
N PRO A 111 18.49 -14.09 13.50
CA PRO A 111 19.63 -13.91 12.60
C PRO A 111 19.20 -13.64 11.15
N GLY A 112 19.73 -12.56 10.57
CA GLY A 112 19.36 -12.07 9.24
C GLY A 112 18.34 -10.93 9.24
N ASN A 113 17.84 -10.51 10.40
CA ASN A 113 17.09 -9.26 10.53
C ASN A 113 18.03 -8.06 10.31
N SER A 114 17.64 -7.11 9.44
CA SER A 114 18.44 -5.91 9.15
C SER A 114 18.50 -4.89 10.28
N GLY A 115 17.57 -4.94 11.25
CA GLY A 115 17.38 -3.89 12.25
C GLY A 115 16.60 -2.67 11.75
N CYS A 116 16.29 -2.59 10.46
CA CYS A 116 15.50 -1.49 9.89
C CYS A 116 14.00 -1.61 10.12
N TRP A 117 13.54 -2.73 10.65
CA TRP A 117 12.15 -2.99 10.97
C TRP A 117 12.00 -3.18 12.47
N THR A 118 11.02 -2.52 13.08
CA THR A 118 10.74 -2.70 14.51
C THR A 118 10.30 -4.14 14.80
N THR A 119 10.60 -4.64 15.99
CA THR A 119 10.00 -5.89 16.47
C THR A 119 8.47 -5.76 16.44
N PRO A 120 7.72 -6.77 15.93
CA PRO A 120 6.26 -6.69 15.86
C PRO A 120 5.64 -6.54 17.25
N VAL A 121 4.74 -5.57 17.40
CA VAL A 121 4.02 -5.31 18.66
C VAL A 121 2.51 -5.37 18.45
N LEU A 122 1.79 -5.88 19.45
CA LEU A 122 0.33 -5.95 19.42
C LEU A 122 -0.26 -4.53 19.33
N THR A 123 -1.16 -4.33 18.37
CA THR A 123 -1.77 -3.02 18.11
C THR A 123 -3.08 -2.78 18.86
N GLY A 124 -3.68 -3.85 19.40
CA GLY A 124 -5.07 -3.84 19.90
C GLY A 124 -6.14 -3.95 18.82
N SER A 125 -5.77 -3.87 17.53
CA SER A 125 -6.71 -4.07 16.42
C SER A 125 -7.06 -5.55 16.26
N THR A 126 -8.33 -5.82 15.95
CA THR A 126 -8.84 -7.17 15.70
C THR A 126 -9.61 -7.24 14.38
N THR A 127 -9.68 -8.43 13.79
CA THR A 127 -10.55 -8.73 12.64
C THR A 127 -11.07 -10.15 12.77
N SER A 128 -12.24 -10.44 12.19
CA SER A 128 -12.77 -11.80 12.10
C SER A 128 -12.43 -12.44 10.76
N TRP A 129 -12.08 -13.72 10.75
CA TRP A 129 -11.97 -14.53 9.53
C TRP A 129 -12.38 -15.97 9.80
N ASN A 130 -13.33 -16.48 9.01
CA ASN A 130 -13.87 -17.83 9.16
C ASN A 130 -14.29 -18.18 10.61
N GLY A 131 -14.93 -17.23 11.29
CA GLY A 131 -15.35 -17.38 12.70
C GLY A 131 -14.23 -17.26 13.75
N MET A 132 -12.97 -17.06 13.34
CA MET A 132 -11.84 -16.83 14.26
C MET A 132 -11.55 -15.33 14.40
N THR A 133 -11.20 -14.91 15.62
CA THR A 133 -10.66 -13.56 15.86
C THR A 133 -9.16 -13.57 15.62
N LEU A 134 -8.68 -12.62 14.81
CA LEU A 134 -7.27 -12.36 14.57
C LEU A 134 -6.86 -11.04 15.22
N TYR A 135 -5.66 -11.00 15.76
CA TYR A 135 -5.04 -9.87 16.43
C TYR A 135 -3.87 -9.36 15.60
N ALA A 136 -3.81 -8.05 15.36
CA ALA A 136 -2.76 -7.44 14.56
C ALA A 136 -1.49 -7.12 15.37
N TYR A 137 -0.35 -7.56 14.85
CA TYR A 137 0.99 -7.21 15.28
C TYR A 137 1.66 -6.35 14.21
N ARG A 138 2.05 -5.12 14.55
CA ARG A 138 2.64 -4.18 13.61
C ARG A 138 4.15 -4.16 13.72
N SER A 139 4.82 -4.24 12.58
CA SER A 139 6.21 -3.84 12.40
C SER A 139 6.28 -2.63 11.46
N THR A 140 7.07 -1.64 11.83
CA THR A 140 7.27 -0.39 11.06
C THR A 140 8.71 -0.33 10.57
N PHE A 141 8.89 0.10 9.33
CA PHE A 141 10.21 0.38 8.76
C PHE A 141 10.70 1.76 9.22
N THR A 142 11.93 1.84 9.71
CA THR A 142 12.48 3.05 10.33
C THR A 142 13.76 3.57 9.67
N CYS A 143 14.40 2.78 8.82
CA CYS A 143 15.56 3.23 8.07
C CYS A 143 15.18 4.22 6.95
N PRO A 144 16.12 5.05 6.48
CA PRO A 144 15.93 5.81 5.24
C PRO A 144 15.68 4.88 4.04
N VAL A 145 14.78 5.27 3.15
CA VAL A 145 14.58 4.61 1.86
C VAL A 145 15.33 5.41 0.78
N SER A 146 16.17 4.72 0.01
CA SER A 146 16.89 5.30 -1.13
C SER A 146 16.33 4.70 -2.43
N PRO A 147 15.37 5.38 -3.10
CA PRO A 147 14.77 4.88 -4.33
C PRO A 147 15.78 4.71 -5.46
N VAL A 148 15.65 3.62 -6.21
CA VAL A 148 16.48 3.35 -7.40
C VAL A 148 15.79 3.93 -8.63
N HIS A 149 16.51 4.68 -9.47
CA HIS A 149 15.98 5.23 -10.71
C HIS A 149 15.75 4.12 -11.76
N GLN A 150 14.54 4.05 -12.32
CA GLN A 150 14.13 3.03 -13.31
C GLN A 150 14.44 1.61 -12.84
N GLY A 151 14.21 1.34 -11.56
CA GLY A 151 14.56 0.07 -10.93
C GLY A 151 13.52 -0.40 -9.93
N THR A 152 13.87 -1.48 -9.23
CA THR A 152 13.12 -1.97 -8.09
C THR A 152 13.84 -1.58 -6.81
N THR A 153 13.21 -0.72 -6.02
CA THR A 153 13.66 -0.40 -4.66
C THR A 153 13.25 -1.55 -3.74
N VAL A 154 14.24 -2.22 -3.16
CA VAL A 154 14.02 -3.34 -2.23
C VAL A 154 14.38 -2.89 -0.83
N LEU A 155 13.45 -3.04 0.11
CA LEU A 155 13.74 -2.71 1.50
C LEU A 155 14.58 -3.83 2.16
N PRO A 156 15.46 -3.47 3.12
CA PRO A 156 16.18 -4.43 3.94
C PRO A 156 15.26 -5.50 4.55
N ALA A 157 15.76 -6.74 4.56
CA ALA A 157 15.02 -7.88 5.06
C ALA A 157 14.76 -7.77 6.58
N TYR A 158 13.67 -8.38 7.01
CA TYR A 158 13.38 -8.67 8.40
C TYR A 158 13.23 -10.16 8.63
N ARG A 159 13.47 -10.56 9.89
CA ARG A 159 13.23 -11.90 10.38
C ARG A 159 12.92 -11.87 11.86
N TRP A 160 11.82 -12.47 12.27
CA TRP A 160 11.42 -12.55 13.67
C TRP A 160 11.02 -13.95 14.06
N GLN A 161 11.26 -14.27 15.33
CA GLN A 161 10.87 -15.50 15.96
C GLN A 161 9.98 -15.19 17.16
N SER A 162 8.93 -15.99 17.35
CA SER A 162 8.08 -15.86 18.52
C SER A 162 8.77 -16.41 19.76
N GLN A 163 8.24 -16.10 20.94
CA GLN A 163 8.49 -16.88 22.14
C GLN A 163 8.21 -18.37 21.93
N CYS A 164 8.80 -19.21 22.77
CA CYS A 164 8.57 -20.64 22.82
C CYS A 164 7.29 -20.94 23.60
N TYR A 165 6.47 -21.88 23.13
CA TYR A 165 5.27 -22.29 23.86
C TYR A 165 5.03 -23.80 23.78
N ASP A 166 4.34 -24.31 24.80
CA ASP A 166 3.82 -25.67 24.87
C ASP A 166 2.53 -25.76 24.06
N ALA A 167 2.62 -25.83 22.73
CA ALA A 167 1.41 -26.03 21.93
C ALA A 167 0.96 -27.49 21.93
N THR A 168 -0.33 -27.67 22.13
CA THR A 168 -1.10 -28.84 21.74
C THR A 168 -1.44 -28.80 20.25
N GLU A 169 -1.78 -29.96 19.68
CA GLU A 169 -2.05 -30.09 18.24
C GLU A 169 -3.28 -29.27 17.84
N LYS A 170 -4.27 -29.20 18.75
CA LYS A 170 -5.46 -28.37 18.61
C LYS A 170 -5.15 -26.87 18.63
N GLU A 171 -4.16 -26.44 19.40
CA GLU A 171 -3.70 -25.03 19.37
C GLU A 171 -2.97 -24.72 18.07
N TRP A 172 -2.25 -25.69 17.51
CA TRP A 172 -1.63 -25.58 16.19
C TRP A 172 -2.66 -25.40 15.09
N GLU A 173 -3.72 -26.21 15.05
CA GLU A 173 -4.78 -26.10 14.02
C GLU A 173 -5.44 -24.71 13.96
N ARG A 174 -5.49 -24.01 15.10
CA ARG A 174 -5.99 -22.64 15.18
C ARG A 174 -4.92 -21.62 14.76
N ALA A 175 -3.69 -21.81 15.22
CA ALA A 175 -2.59 -20.88 14.98
C ALA A 175 -1.91 -21.02 13.61
N ARG A 176 -2.28 -22.03 12.80
CA ARG A 176 -1.74 -22.24 11.44
C ARG A 176 -2.17 -21.19 10.41
N TRP A 177 -3.02 -20.24 10.78
CA TRP A 177 -3.51 -19.22 9.87
C TRP A 177 -2.91 -17.88 10.22
N ALA A 178 -2.21 -17.29 9.25
CA ALA A 178 -1.75 -15.92 9.32
C ALA A 178 -2.42 -15.10 8.21
N ARG A 179 -2.74 -13.85 8.50
CA ARG A 179 -2.99 -12.85 7.48
C ARG A 179 -1.90 -11.79 7.55
N ARG A 180 -1.60 -11.20 6.41
CA ARG A 180 -0.76 -10.01 6.32
C ARG A 180 -1.52 -8.89 5.65
N THR A 181 -1.29 -7.68 6.12
CA THR A 181 -1.63 -6.46 5.40
C THR A 181 -0.47 -5.50 5.53
N ALA A 182 0.03 -4.98 4.43
CA ALA A 182 1.14 -4.04 4.48
C ALA A 182 0.84 -2.79 3.67
N TYR A 183 1.43 -1.67 4.09
CA TYR A 183 1.12 -0.34 3.60
C TYR A 183 2.41 0.47 3.44
N ALA A 184 2.37 1.40 2.50
CA ALA A 184 3.36 2.44 2.34
C ALA A 184 2.69 3.68 1.78
N THR A 185 3.26 4.86 2.04
CA THR A 185 2.91 6.09 1.35
C THR A 185 3.90 6.30 0.21
N VAL A 186 3.42 6.32 -1.03
CA VAL A 186 4.23 6.57 -2.23
C VAL A 186 3.81 7.88 -2.86
N ASN A 187 4.75 8.84 -2.95
CA ASN A 187 4.50 10.20 -3.43
C ASN A 187 3.30 10.88 -2.74
N GLY A 188 3.17 10.67 -1.43
CA GLY A 188 2.06 11.21 -0.63
C GLY A 188 0.74 10.43 -0.74
N VAL A 189 0.69 9.35 -1.52
CA VAL A 189 -0.50 8.52 -1.68
C VAL A 189 -0.33 7.19 -0.93
N PRO A 190 -1.24 6.85 0.00
CA PRO A 190 -1.24 5.53 0.63
C PRO A 190 -1.48 4.42 -0.40
N GLN A 191 -0.63 3.41 -0.39
CA GLN A 191 -0.67 2.23 -1.25
C GLN A 191 -0.71 0.96 -0.40
N PRO A 192 -1.66 0.04 -0.63
CA PRO A 192 -1.56 -1.30 -0.07
C PRO A 192 -0.44 -2.06 -0.80
N LEU A 193 0.45 -2.70 -0.04
CA LEU A 193 1.57 -3.47 -0.61
C LEU A 193 1.16 -4.91 -0.95
N ASP A 194 0.38 -5.54 -0.08
CA ASP A 194 -0.31 -6.81 -0.32
C ASP A 194 -1.27 -7.11 0.85
N SER A 195 -2.31 -7.89 0.59
CA SER A 195 -3.10 -8.55 1.62
C SER A 195 -3.40 -10.00 1.24
N GLY A 196 -3.04 -10.94 2.11
CA GLY A 196 -3.25 -12.36 1.86
C GLY A 196 -3.44 -13.16 3.13
N PHE A 197 -4.15 -14.28 3.00
CA PHE A 197 -4.28 -15.31 4.01
C PHE A 197 -3.39 -16.48 3.63
N PHE A 198 -2.62 -16.96 4.60
CA PHE A 198 -1.62 -18.00 4.37
C PHE A 198 -1.80 -19.09 5.42
N ALA A 199 -1.80 -20.35 4.96
CA ALA A 199 -1.51 -21.46 5.84
C ALA A 199 -0.01 -21.39 6.18
N ILE A 200 0.31 -21.44 7.46
CA ILE A 200 1.67 -21.54 7.95
C ILE A 200 2.04 -23.02 7.81
N GLU A 201 3.10 -23.30 7.05
CA GLU A 201 3.65 -24.65 6.85
C GLU A 201 4.72 -25.02 7.88
#